data_AF-A0A4Q6A2K6-F1
#
_entry.id   AF-A0A4Q6A2K6-F1
#
_cell.length_a   1.000
_cell.length_b   1.000
_cell.length_c   1.000
_cell.angle_alpha   90.00
_cell.angle_beta   90.00
_cell.angle_gamma   90.00
#
_symmetry.space_group_name_H-M   'P 1'
#
loop_
_entity.id
_entity.type
_entity.pdbx_description
1 polymer ?
#
loop_
_entity_poly.entity_id
_entity_poly.type
_entity_poly.pdbx_seq_one_letter_code
_entity_poly.pdbx_strand_id
1 'polypeptide(L)' 'DGIVLGVERLLHSKLLVKGSNRRIQSVDEHIGLATAGLLADGKHMGSRAREECANFRDTYNSPVT' A
#
# COMPACT_ATOMS: atom_id res chain seq x y z
N ASP A 1 -0.36 13.32 17.26
CA ASP A 1 -0.66 11.89 17.21
C ASP A 1 -0.65 11.39 15.77
N GLY A 2 -0.15 10.18 15.55
CA GLY A 2 0.02 9.62 14.22
C GLY A 2 0.15 8.10 14.25
N ILE A 3 0.16 7.48 13.08
CA ILE A 3 0.18 6.03 12.92
C ILE A 3 1.51 5.60 12.31
N VAL A 4 2.11 4.54 12.84
CA VAL A 4 3.33 3.92 12.31
C VAL A 4 3.00 2.54 11.79
N LEU A 5 3.31 2.29 10.51
CA LEU A 5 3.20 0.96 9.89
C LEU A 5 4.57 0.28 9.87
N GLY A 6 4.68 -0.86 10.57
CA GLY A 6 5.88 -1.70 10.60
C GLY A 6 5.64 -3.03 9.91
N VAL A 7 6.59 -3.48 9.11
CA VAL A 7 6.57 -4.80 8.46
C VAL A 7 7.93 -5.45 8.53
N GLU A 8 7.95 -6.76 8.71
CA GLU A 8 9.17 -7.53 8.51
C GLU A 8 9.53 -7.58 7.02
N ARG A 9 10.81 -7.31 6.71
CA ARG A 9 11.35 -7.37 5.35
C ARG A 9 12.28 -8.57 5.20
N LEU A 10 11.69 -9.70 4.81
CA LEU A 10 12.42 -10.91 4.46
C LEU A 10 13.07 -10.78 3.08
N LEU A 11 14.40 -10.68 3.05
CA LEU A 11 15.21 -10.70 1.83
C LEU A 11 15.66 -12.13 1.54
N HIS A 12 15.04 -12.77 0.55
CA HIS A 12 15.41 -14.14 0.14
C HIS A 12 16.79 -14.23 -0.52
N SER A 13 17.27 -13.14 -1.10
CA SER A 13 18.59 -13.10 -1.73
C SER A 13 19.17 -11.69 -1.68
N LYS A 14 20.51 -11.62 -1.54
CA LYS A 14 21.27 -10.37 -1.66
C LYS A 14 21.30 -9.81 -3.08
N LEU A 15 20.90 -10.61 -4.07
CA LEU A 15 20.79 -10.19 -5.47
C LEU A 15 19.49 -9.40 -5.74
N LEU A 16 18.55 -9.38 -4.79
CA LEU A 16 17.31 -8.61 -4.95
C LEU A 16 17.63 -7.11 -5.00
N VAL A 17 17.12 -6.45 -6.05
CA VAL A 17 17.19 -4.99 -6.18
C VAL A 17 16.60 -4.34 -4.94
N LYS A 18 17.35 -3.42 -4.33
CA LYS A 18 16.91 -2.72 -3.12
C LYS A 18 15.59 -2.01 -3.40
N GLY A 19 14.57 -2.37 -2.62
CA GLY A 19 13.26 -1.72 -2.70
C GLY A 19 12.28 -2.37 -3.68
N SER A 20 12.64 -3.46 -4.35
CA SER A 20 11.71 -4.20 -5.24
C SER A 20 10.61 -4.96 -4.46
N ASN A 21 10.92 -5.38 -3.23
CA ASN A 21 10.00 -6.10 -2.34
C ASN A 21 9.34 -5.15 -1.32
N ARG A 22 8.52 -4.20 -1.80
CA ARG A 22 7.75 -3.30 -0.93
C ARG A 22 6.52 -4.02 -0.38
N ARG A 23 6.33 -3.93 0.95
CA ARG A 23 5.14 -4.45 1.67
C ARG A 23 4.29 -3.37 2.31
N ILE A 24 4.77 -2.13 2.31
CA ILE A 24 4.01 -0.94 2.68
C ILE A 24 3.79 -0.13 1.40
N GLN A 25 2.55 0.33 1.22
CA GLN A 25 2.10 1.06 0.05
C GLN A 25 1.29 2.28 0.49
N SER A 26 1.50 3.42 -0.16
CA SER A 26 0.59 4.57 -0.03
C SER A 26 -0.63 4.33 -0.91
N VAL A 27 -1.82 4.43 -0.34
CA VAL A 27 -3.11 4.29 -1.04
C VAL A 27 -3.69 5.67 -1.34
N ASP A 28 -3.66 6.57 -0.36
CA ASP A 28 -4.02 7.98 -0.52
C ASP A 28 -3.06 8.84 0.31
N GLU A 29 -3.16 10.18 0.23
CA GLU A 29 -2.33 11.13 0.97
C GLU A 29 -2.33 10.86 2.49
N HIS A 30 -3.46 10.39 3.02
CA HIS A 30 -3.67 10.08 4.44
C HIS A 30 -3.88 8.58 4.73
N ILE A 31 -3.74 7.69 3.73
CA ILE A 31 -3.99 6.24 3.89
C ILE A 31 -2.75 5.42 3.49
N GLY A 32 -2.25 4.63 4.45
CA GLY A 32 -1.19 3.65 4.23
C GLY A 32 -1.69 2.21 4.35
N LEU A 33 -1.17 1.32 3.50
CA LEU A 33 -1.49 -0.11 3.50
C LEU A 33 -0.22 -0.92 3.82
N ALA A 34 -0.30 -1.75 4.87
CA ALA A 34 0.70 -2.78 5.16
C ALA A 34 0.11 -4.16 4.89
N THR A 35 0.80 -5.01 4.12
CA THR A 35 0.28 -6.34 3.74
C THR A 35 1.13 -7.47 4.30
N ALA A 36 0.46 -8.45 4.92
CA ALA A 36 1.03 -9.75 5.28
C ALA A 36 0.53 -10.84 4.32
N GLY A 37 1.24 -11.97 4.25
CA GLY A 37 0.88 -13.07 3.35
C GLY A 37 1.36 -12.88 1.90
N LEU A 38 0.49 -13.22 0.93
CA LEU A 38 0.81 -13.25 -0.50
C LEU A 38 0.98 -11.84 -1.08
N LEU A 39 2.19 -11.53 -1.55
CA LEU A 39 2.53 -10.20 -2.06
C LEU A 39 1.78 -9.84 -3.35
N ALA A 40 1.42 -10.82 -4.17
CA ALA A 40 0.64 -10.59 -5.39
C ALA A 40 -0.74 -10.03 -5.04
N ASP A 41 -1.42 -10.65 -4.09
CA ASP A 41 -2.74 -10.21 -3.62
C ASP A 41 -2.66 -8.84 -2.96
N GLY A 42 -1.64 -8.60 -2.14
CA GLY A 42 -1.39 -7.29 -1.54
C GLY A 42 -1.16 -6.17 -2.57
N LYS A 43 -0.50 -6.48 -3.69
CA LYS A 43 -0.36 -5.53 -4.81
C LYS A 43 -1.70 -5.27 -5.50
N HIS A 44 -2.47 -6.32 -5.75
CA HIS A 44 -3.79 -6.19 -6.35
C HIS A 44 -4.74 -5.35 -5.48
N MET A 45 -4.80 -5.64 -4.18
CA MET A 45 -5.56 -4.86 -3.20
C MET A 45 -5.10 -3.41 -3.13
N GLY A 46 -3.78 -3.15 -3.12
CA GLY A 46 -3.25 -1.80 -3.14
C GLY A 46 -3.60 -1.02 -4.42
N SER A 47 -3.60 -1.67 -5.59
CA SER A 47 -4.04 -1.05 -6.84
C SER A 47 -5.52 -0.72 -6.79
N ARG A 48 -6.35 -1.68 -6.36
CA ARG A 48 -7.80 -1.50 -6.31
C ARG A 48 -8.19 -0.41 -5.32
N ALA A 49 -7.56 -0.38 -4.14
CA ALA A 49 -7.82 0.64 -3.14
C ALA A 49 -7.50 2.06 -3.65
N ARG A 50 -6.41 2.23 -4.44
CA ARG A 50 -6.10 3.53 -5.07
C ARG A 50 -7.16 3.95 -6.07
N GLU A 51 -7.62 3.03 -6.90
CA GLU A 51 -8.70 3.30 -7.86
C GLU A 51 -9.98 3.74 -7.14
N GLU A 52 -10.37 3.05 -6.06
CA GLU A 52 -11.54 3.44 -5.27
C GLU A 52 -11.38 4.81 -4.60
N CYS A 53 -10.19 5.12 -4.05
CA CYS A 53 -9.95 6.43 -3.45
C CYS A 53 -10.04 7.56 -4.50
N ALA A 54 -9.46 7.35 -5.68
CA ALA A 54 -9.56 8.30 -6.79
C ALA A 54 -11.01 8.48 -7.25
N ASN A 55 -11.74 7.38 -7.47
CA ASN A 55 -13.15 7.42 -7.86
C ASN A 55 -14.02 8.14 -6.83
N PHE A 56 -13.77 7.93 -5.54
CA PHE A 56 -14.51 8.60 -4.48
C PHE A 56 -14.21 10.10 -4.47
N ARG A 57 -12.93 10.48 -4.62
CA ARG A 57 -12.53 11.89 -4.71
C ARG A 57 -13.15 12.57 -5.93
N ASP A 58 -13.24 11.89 -7.06
CA ASP A 58 -13.90 12.40 -8.27
C ASP A 58 -15.42 12.55 -8.08
N THR A 59 -16.05 11.60 -7.39
CA THR A 59 -17.51 11.56 -7.21
C THR A 59 -17.98 12.56 -6.15
N TYR A 60 -17.25 12.69 -5.05
CA TYR A 60 -17.68 13.42 -3.86
C TYR A 60 -16.83 14.67 -3.58
N ASN A 61 -15.78 14.92 -4.35
CA ASN A 61 -14.83 16.02 -4.17
C ASN A 61 -14.27 16.09 -2.74
N SER A 62 -14.10 14.93 -2.10
CA SER A 62 -13.65 14.76 -0.73
C SER A 62 -12.76 13.52 -0.61
N PRO A 63 -11.74 13.50 0.28
CA PRO A 63 -11.00 12.28 0.57
C PRO A 63 -11.88 11.19 1.20
N VAL A 64 -11.55 9.92 0.94
CA VAL A 64 -12.14 8.75 1.62
C VAL A 64 -11.75 8.77 3.10
N THR A 65 -12.59 8.29 4.02
CA THR A 65 -12.26 8.21 5.47
C THR A 65 -12.05 6.77 5.92
#